data_AF-A0A2S9X8H8-F1
#
_entry.id   AF-A0A2S9X8H8-F1
#
_cell.length_a   1.000
_cell.length_b   1.000
_cell.length_c   1.000
_cell.angle_alpha   90.00
_cell.angle_beta   90.00
_cell.angle_gamma   90.00
#
_symmetry.space_group_name_H-M   'P 1'
#
loop_
_entity.id
_entity.type
_entity.pdbx_description
1 polymer ?
#
loop_
_entity_poly.entity_id
_entity_poly.type
_entity_poly.pdbx_seq_one_letter_code
_entity_poly.pdbx_strand_id
1 'polypeptide(L)'
;MDLSALLASFASAFTQDRRQLTLSLGSGSIAAEQLLPLALDGAEGVSRSYRFTVTCLSPDGAIELKTLLGQPARIGIADAQGGESIRCGVVSEARLVGSDGGFAKYALAIEPPLALLRHRRTSRVFQDLTVPQIIEQILQEHQQANPAFARGQALELQVGQADARSYCLQYRESDYDFIVRLMHEEGYAWRFEHVDGDSPQVKLVVFDDVYSLPPAQIERARFHRSDATEAASHKARTARRCNPPCRTTTRKACITPATPNSSPATPSCANRPTTPRPNNLKAAAPCAASPPASGSAWTSTRRTKPTARNTANSSSPAKPSKPATTCRKTWLSN
;
A
#
# COMPACT_ATOMS: atom_id res chain seq x y z
N MET A 1 44.73 -7.86 19.31
CA MET A 1 43.49 -8.42 18.73
C MET A 1 42.64 -7.26 18.27
N ASP A 2 42.24 -7.25 17.01
CA ASP A 2 41.45 -6.17 16.42
C ASP A 2 40.00 -6.26 16.90
N LEU A 3 39.51 -5.19 17.56
CA LEU A 3 38.15 -5.11 18.09
C LEU A 3 37.11 -5.23 16.97
N SER A 4 37.44 -4.75 15.76
CA SER A 4 36.57 -4.87 14.60
C SER A 4 36.41 -6.33 14.14
N ALA A 5 37.50 -7.10 14.16
CA ALA A 5 37.47 -8.53 13.83
C ALA A 5 36.69 -9.36 14.86
N LEU A 6 36.78 -8.99 16.15
CA LEU A 6 36.04 -9.65 17.23
C LEU A 6 34.53 -9.35 17.13
N LEU A 7 34.17 -8.10 16.86
CA LEU A 7 32.77 -7.69 16.62
C LEU A 7 32.21 -8.34 15.35
N ALA A 8 32.99 -8.45 14.28
CA ALA A 8 32.59 -9.16 13.06
C ALA A 8 32.37 -10.67 13.32
N SER A 9 33.23 -11.31 14.13
CA SER A 9 33.06 -12.71 14.54
C SER A 9 31.84 -12.93 15.46
N PHE A 10 31.47 -11.93 16.27
CA PHE A 10 30.22 -11.97 17.03
C PHE A 10 29.01 -11.76 16.13
N ALA A 11 29.09 -10.82 15.19
CA ALA A 11 28.05 -10.57 14.20
C ALA A 11 27.75 -11.82 13.35
N SER A 12 28.77 -12.58 12.97
CA SER A 12 28.60 -13.83 12.21
C SER A 12 27.92 -14.96 13.00
N ALA A 13 27.84 -14.86 14.33
CA ALA A 13 27.06 -15.80 15.15
C ALA A 13 25.55 -15.53 15.04
N PHE A 14 25.14 -14.35 14.60
CA PHE A 14 23.74 -13.98 14.44
C PHE A 14 23.31 -14.16 12.99
N THR A 15 23.01 -15.39 12.61
CA THR A 15 22.45 -15.70 11.29
C THR A 15 20.92 -15.70 11.34
N GLN A 16 20.30 -15.82 10.15
CA GLN A 16 18.87 -16.04 10.02
C GLN A 16 18.49 -17.53 10.13
N ASP A 17 19.45 -18.43 10.35
CA ASP A 17 19.21 -19.87 10.41
C ASP A 17 18.26 -20.21 11.57
N ARG A 18 17.28 -21.08 11.28
CA ARG A 18 16.24 -21.53 12.23
C ARG A 18 15.38 -20.42 12.84
N ARG A 19 15.33 -19.22 12.26
CA ARG A 19 14.39 -18.17 12.67
C ARG A 19 12.99 -18.46 12.14
N GLN A 20 11.99 -17.96 12.87
CA GLN A 20 10.59 -18.03 12.44
C GLN A 20 10.26 -16.99 11.36
N LEU A 21 11.06 -15.92 11.29
CA LEU A 21 10.97 -14.89 10.28
C LEU A 21 12.31 -14.83 9.55
N THR A 22 12.27 -14.86 8.23
CA THR A 22 13.43 -14.67 7.35
C THR A 22 13.18 -13.44 6.48
N LEU A 23 14.25 -12.74 6.13
CA LEU A 23 14.21 -11.58 5.25
C LEU A 23 15.38 -11.63 4.28
N SER A 24 15.10 -11.66 2.99
CA SER A 24 16.10 -11.41 1.96
C SER A 24 15.74 -10.16 1.14
N LEU A 25 16.75 -9.35 0.84
CA LEU A 25 16.62 -8.11 0.06
C LEU A 25 17.54 -8.20 -1.15
N GLY A 26 16.95 -8.16 -2.35
CA GLY A 26 17.69 -8.18 -3.61
C GLY A 26 18.56 -9.42 -3.81
N SER A 27 19.16 -9.49 -5.00
CA SER A 27 20.20 -10.47 -5.30
C SER A 27 21.54 -10.01 -4.71
N GLY A 28 21.73 -10.20 -3.40
CA GLY A 28 23.07 -10.18 -2.78
C GLY A 28 23.65 -8.81 -2.40
N SER A 29 22.86 -7.82 -2.00
CA SER A 29 23.45 -6.66 -1.31
C SER A 29 23.81 -7.06 0.13
N ILE A 30 25.07 -6.83 0.52
CA ILE A 30 25.68 -7.17 1.83
C ILE A 30 24.80 -6.73 3.03
N ALA A 31 23.97 -5.70 2.84
CA ALA A 31 23.06 -5.20 3.86
C ALA A 31 21.92 -6.19 4.23
N ALA A 32 21.55 -7.12 3.35
CA ALA A 32 20.47 -8.08 3.60
C ALA A 32 20.85 -9.14 4.65
N GLU A 33 22.08 -9.66 4.59
CA GLU A 33 22.59 -10.62 5.58
C GLU A 33 22.81 -9.98 6.96
N GLN A 34 23.03 -8.67 6.99
CA GLN A 34 23.23 -7.90 8.21
C GLN A 34 21.91 -7.51 8.89
N LEU A 35 20.76 -7.65 8.22
CA LEU A 35 19.45 -7.29 8.77
C LEU A 35 18.72 -8.53 9.27
N LEU A 36 18.58 -8.61 10.59
CA LEU A 36 17.92 -9.73 11.27
C LEU A 36 16.48 -9.36 11.59
N PRO A 37 15.46 -9.98 10.96
CA PRO A 37 14.07 -9.67 11.25
C PRO A 37 13.72 -10.05 12.70
N LEU A 38 13.10 -9.11 13.41
CA LEU A 38 12.65 -9.25 14.80
C LEU A 38 11.13 -9.35 14.89
N ALA A 39 10.42 -8.50 14.13
CA ALA A 39 8.97 -8.44 14.15
C ALA A 39 8.43 -8.06 12.78
N LEU A 40 7.30 -8.65 12.42
CA LEU A 40 6.53 -8.36 11.23
C LEU A 40 5.13 -7.90 11.66
N ASP A 41 4.74 -6.71 11.23
CA ASP A 41 3.38 -6.20 11.35
C ASP A 41 2.87 -5.86 9.94
N GLY A 42 1.60 -6.15 9.64
CA GLY A 42 1.05 -5.69 8.37
C GLY A 42 -0.39 -6.10 8.16
N ALA A 43 -0.97 -5.48 7.13
CA ALA A 43 -2.33 -5.72 6.71
C ALA A 43 -2.35 -6.01 5.21
N GLU A 44 -3.16 -7.01 4.84
CA GLU A 44 -3.41 -7.44 3.47
C GLU A 44 -4.91 -7.73 3.33
N GLY A 45 -5.46 -7.55 2.13
CA GLY A 45 -6.84 -7.87 1.83
C GLY A 45 -7.12 -7.85 0.34
N VAL A 46 -8.22 -8.47 -0.06
CA VAL A 46 -8.71 -8.41 -1.44
C VAL A 46 -9.04 -6.97 -1.79
N SER A 47 -8.67 -6.57 -2.99
CA SER A 47 -8.84 -5.21 -3.50
C SER A 47 -8.17 -4.15 -2.62
N ARG A 48 -7.07 -4.51 -1.95
CA ARG A 48 -6.29 -3.58 -1.12
C ARG A 48 -4.80 -3.85 -1.30
N SER A 49 -4.05 -2.76 -1.47
CA SER A 49 -2.59 -2.84 -1.41
C SER A 49 -2.17 -3.20 0.01
N TYR A 50 -1.35 -4.24 0.17
CA TYR A 50 -0.78 -4.57 1.46
C TYR A 50 0.36 -3.61 1.83
N ARG A 51 0.67 -3.58 3.12
CA ARG A 51 1.85 -2.90 3.66
C ARG A 51 2.38 -3.68 4.86
N PHE A 52 3.60 -4.17 4.74
CA PHE A 52 4.31 -4.87 5.79
C PHE A 52 5.37 -3.96 6.40
N THR A 53 5.37 -3.83 7.72
CA THR A 53 6.42 -3.16 8.48
C THR A 53 7.28 -4.23 9.14
N VAL A 54 8.52 -4.38 8.65
CA VAL A 54 9.49 -5.30 9.22
C VAL A 54 10.45 -4.52 10.10
N THR A 55 10.49 -4.88 11.37
CA THR A 55 11.50 -4.40 12.31
C THR A 55 12.70 -5.33 12.25
N CYS A 56 13.88 -4.79 11.93
CA CYS A 56 15.13 -5.53 11.83
C CYS A 56 16.15 -5.02 12.85
N LEU A 57 17.03 -5.92 13.30
CA LEU A 57 18.21 -5.60 14.08
C LEU A 57 19.45 -5.83 13.21
N SER A 58 20.44 -4.95 13.31
CA SER A 58 21.73 -5.13 12.65
C SER A 58 22.86 -4.75 13.60
N PRO A 59 23.98 -5.50 13.62
CA PRO A 59 25.17 -5.07 14.36
C PRO A 59 25.80 -3.82 13.74
N ASP A 60 25.52 -3.54 12.44
CA ASP A 60 25.97 -2.33 11.78
C ASP A 60 24.95 -1.18 11.91
N GLY A 61 25.34 -0.13 12.63
CA GLY A 61 24.58 1.11 12.75
C GLY A 61 24.80 2.12 11.62
N ALA A 62 25.69 1.82 10.68
CA ALA A 62 26.09 2.71 9.60
C ALA A 62 25.52 2.32 8.22
N ILE A 63 24.56 1.39 8.16
CA ILE A 63 23.92 0.98 6.89
C ILE A 63 23.25 2.19 6.24
N GLU A 64 23.66 2.48 5.00
CA GLU A 64 23.08 3.58 4.24
C GLU A 64 21.64 3.23 3.81
N LEU A 65 20.64 3.90 4.40
CA LEU A 65 19.22 3.66 4.14
C LEU A 65 18.83 3.76 2.66
N LYS A 66 19.54 4.59 1.87
CA LYS A 66 19.29 4.75 0.43
C LYS A 66 19.58 3.49 -0.38
N THR A 67 20.46 2.62 0.12
CA THR A 67 20.78 1.34 -0.52
C THR A 67 19.65 0.35 -0.36
N LEU A 68 18.90 0.41 0.74
CA LEU A 68 17.76 -0.48 1.03
C LEU A 68 16.51 -0.12 0.21
N LEU A 69 16.32 1.16 -0.10
CA LEU A 69 15.13 1.65 -0.81
C LEU A 69 15.05 1.14 -2.25
N GLY A 70 13.90 0.61 -2.63
CA GLY A 70 13.60 0.09 -3.96
C GLY A 70 14.11 -1.33 -4.19
N GLN A 71 14.72 -1.96 -3.19
CA GLN A 71 15.12 -3.36 -3.30
C GLN A 71 13.90 -4.29 -3.22
N PRO A 72 13.86 -5.36 -4.03
CA PRO A 72 12.83 -6.37 -3.90
C PRO A 72 13.09 -7.15 -2.61
N ALA A 73 12.03 -7.41 -1.85
CA ALA A 73 12.09 -8.02 -0.53
C ALA A 73 11.29 -9.32 -0.53
N ARG A 74 11.84 -10.36 0.09
CA ARG A 74 11.18 -11.62 0.39
C ARG A 74 11.15 -11.78 1.91
N ILE A 75 9.96 -11.87 2.46
CA ILE A 75 9.73 -12.18 3.86
C ILE A 75 9.23 -13.62 3.91
N GLY A 76 9.91 -14.44 4.68
CA GLY A 76 9.48 -15.80 4.94
C GLY A 76 8.97 -15.96 6.37
N ILE A 77 7.83 -16.63 6.51
CA ILE A 77 7.19 -16.90 7.80
C ILE A 77 7.11 -18.42 7.97
N ALA A 78 7.82 -18.97 8.94
CA ALA A 78 7.84 -20.39 9.20
C ALA A 78 6.43 -20.91 9.57
N ASP A 79 5.96 -21.92 8.85
CA ASP A 79 4.69 -22.58 9.10
C ASP A 79 4.84 -23.73 10.12
N ALA A 80 3.73 -24.14 10.73
CA ALA A 80 3.68 -25.25 11.66
C ALA A 80 4.07 -26.60 11.02
N GLN A 81 3.87 -26.77 9.71
CA GLN A 81 4.22 -27.98 8.96
C GLN A 81 5.68 -28.02 8.49
N GLY A 82 6.52 -27.07 8.93
CA GLY A 82 7.92 -26.98 8.53
C GLY A 82 8.16 -26.32 7.16
N GLY A 83 7.11 -25.87 6.48
CA GLY A 83 7.20 -25.01 5.30
C GLY A 83 7.36 -23.53 5.64
N GLU A 84 7.34 -22.68 4.63
CA GLU A 84 7.45 -21.22 4.78
C GLU A 84 6.36 -20.53 3.95
N SER A 85 5.58 -19.64 4.59
CA SER A 85 4.65 -18.75 3.90
C SER A 85 5.41 -17.49 3.46
N ILE A 86 5.42 -17.24 2.15
CA ILE A 86 6.26 -16.23 1.54
C ILE A 86 5.45 -14.97 1.23
N ARG A 87 6.02 -13.81 1.58
CA ARG A 87 5.52 -12.48 1.23
C ARG A 87 6.61 -11.69 0.51
N CYS A 88 6.42 -11.52 -0.79
CA CYS A 88 7.27 -10.69 -1.63
C CYS A 88 6.78 -9.24 -1.67
N GLY A 89 7.65 -8.29 -1.96
CA GLY A 89 7.32 -6.88 -2.17
C GLY A 89 8.54 -6.04 -2.52
N VAL A 90 8.43 -4.72 -2.42
CA VAL A 90 9.54 -3.78 -2.59
C VAL A 90 9.65 -2.86 -1.38
N VAL A 91 10.88 -2.56 -0.96
CA VAL A 91 11.15 -1.63 0.15
C VAL A 91 10.80 -0.20 -0.29
N SER A 92 9.65 0.30 0.19
CA SER A 92 9.14 1.65 -0.10
C SER A 92 9.67 2.70 0.87
N GLU A 93 9.97 2.31 2.12
CA GLU A 93 10.48 3.18 3.17
C GLU A 93 11.50 2.43 4.02
N ALA A 94 12.57 3.12 4.41
CA ALA A 94 13.57 2.61 5.33
C ALA A 94 13.90 3.69 6.37
N ARG A 95 13.90 3.30 7.65
CA ARG A 95 14.15 4.18 8.79
C ARG A 95 15.09 3.54 9.78
N LEU A 96 16.06 4.33 10.28
CA LEU A 96 16.82 3.99 11.48
C LEU A 96 16.02 4.47 12.70
N VAL A 97 15.58 3.55 13.54
CA VAL A 97 14.73 3.83 14.72
C VAL A 97 15.59 4.24 15.92
N GLY A 98 16.71 3.56 16.12
CA GLY A 98 17.64 3.80 17.23
C GLY A 98 18.71 2.71 17.31
N SER A 99 19.60 2.81 18.28
CA SER A 99 20.61 1.80 18.59
C SER A 99 20.82 1.72 20.10
N ASP A 100 21.07 0.52 20.61
CA ASP A 100 21.37 0.25 22.02
C ASP A 100 22.88 0.14 22.31
N GLY A 101 23.73 0.43 21.31
CA GLY A 101 25.18 0.32 21.40
C GLY A 101 25.74 -1.04 20.97
N GLY A 102 24.91 -2.09 20.88
CA GLY A 102 25.28 -3.38 20.30
C GLY A 102 24.61 -3.63 18.95
N PHE A 103 23.32 -3.36 18.86
CA PHE A 103 22.53 -3.43 17.64
C PHE A 103 21.90 -2.08 17.30
N ALA A 104 21.73 -1.84 16.01
CA ALA A 104 20.90 -0.79 15.46
C ALA A 104 19.56 -1.39 14.99
N LYS A 105 18.48 -0.70 15.32
CA LYS A 105 17.11 -1.07 14.97
C LYS A 105 16.67 -0.32 13.73
N TYR A 106 16.35 -1.07 12.68
CA TYR A 106 15.83 -0.56 11.42
C TYR A 106 14.35 -0.93 11.27
N ALA A 107 13.58 -0.07 10.63
CA ALA A 107 12.21 -0.34 10.23
C ALA A 107 12.09 -0.19 8.72
N LEU A 108 11.61 -1.25 8.06
CA LEU A 108 11.41 -1.30 6.61
C LEU A 108 9.91 -1.42 6.33
N ALA A 109 9.39 -0.56 5.43
CA ALA A 109 8.05 -0.73 4.89
C ALA A 109 8.14 -1.41 3.52
N ILE A 110 7.52 -2.57 3.40
CA ILE A 110 7.47 -3.40 2.19
C ILE A 110 6.04 -3.36 1.65
N GLU A 111 5.91 -2.95 0.40
CA GLU A 111 4.63 -2.75 -0.31
C GLU A 111 4.68 -3.45 -1.67
N PRO A 112 3.55 -3.73 -2.34
CA PRO A 112 3.58 -4.23 -3.71
C PRO A 112 4.15 -3.15 -4.63
N PRO A 113 4.84 -3.49 -5.73
CA PRO A 113 5.36 -2.48 -6.66
C PRO A 113 4.26 -1.55 -7.21
N LEU A 114 3.04 -2.07 -7.43
CA LEU A 114 1.86 -1.27 -7.76
C LEU A 114 1.66 -0.06 -6.83
N ALA A 115 1.97 -0.17 -5.53
CA ALA A 115 1.83 0.92 -4.57
C ALA A 115 2.78 2.10 -4.84
N LEU A 116 3.93 1.85 -5.48
CA LEU A 116 4.90 2.90 -5.83
C LEU A 116 4.35 3.87 -6.88
N LEU A 117 3.32 3.46 -7.64
CA LEU A 117 2.66 4.29 -8.64
C LEU A 117 1.94 5.51 -8.03
N ARG A 118 1.76 5.54 -6.69
CA ARG A 118 1.28 6.73 -5.96
C ARG A 118 2.22 7.92 -6.07
N HIS A 119 3.50 7.69 -6.36
CA HIS A 119 4.51 8.75 -6.44
C HIS A 119 4.48 9.52 -7.77
N ARG A 120 3.84 8.99 -8.81
CA ARG A 120 3.70 9.65 -10.11
C ARG A 120 2.28 10.15 -10.29
N ARG A 121 2.15 11.45 -10.57
CA ARG A 121 0.88 12.12 -10.88
C ARG A 121 0.94 12.63 -12.32
N THR A 122 -0.05 12.27 -13.13
CA THR A 122 -0.06 12.63 -14.56
C THR A 122 -1.43 13.10 -15.02
N SER A 123 -1.51 13.60 -16.25
CA SER A 123 -2.77 13.90 -16.93
C SER A 123 -2.66 13.44 -18.38
N ARG A 124 -3.53 12.51 -18.80
CA ARG A 124 -3.50 11.89 -20.13
C ARG A 124 -4.85 11.33 -20.52
N VAL A 125 -5.05 11.17 -21.82
CA VAL A 125 -6.29 10.67 -22.43
C VAL A 125 -6.03 9.31 -23.03
N PHE A 126 -6.96 8.38 -22.81
CA PHE A 126 -7.07 7.08 -23.45
C PHE A 126 -8.37 7.06 -24.28
N GLN A 127 -8.31 6.60 -25.52
CA GLN A 127 -9.45 6.56 -26.44
C GLN A 127 -9.55 5.17 -27.05
N ASP A 128 -10.78 4.68 -27.19
CA ASP A 128 -11.10 3.38 -27.80
C ASP A 128 -10.32 2.20 -27.21
N LEU A 129 -10.08 2.24 -25.89
CA LEU A 129 -9.39 1.19 -25.14
C LEU A 129 -10.29 0.62 -24.05
N THR A 130 -10.15 -0.68 -23.81
CA THR A 130 -10.78 -1.35 -22.66
C THR A 130 -10.02 -1.03 -21.37
N VAL A 131 -10.68 -1.13 -20.22
CA VAL A 131 -10.01 -0.90 -18.92
C VAL A 131 -8.81 -1.82 -18.70
N PRO A 132 -8.87 -3.15 -19.00
CA PRO A 132 -7.69 -4.01 -18.92
C PRO A 132 -6.53 -3.54 -19.79
N GLN A 133 -6.79 -3.08 -21.03
CA GLN A 133 -5.76 -2.53 -21.92
C GLN A 133 -5.13 -1.26 -21.37
N ILE A 134 -5.92 -0.37 -20.76
CA ILE A 134 -5.40 0.84 -20.11
C ILE A 134 -4.48 0.46 -18.95
N ILE A 135 -4.87 -0.50 -18.11
CA ILE A 135 -4.06 -0.97 -16.97
C ILE A 135 -2.75 -1.60 -17.46
N GLU A 136 -2.82 -2.48 -18.47
CA GLU A 136 -1.65 -3.07 -19.12
C GLU A 136 -0.70 -2.01 -19.66
N GLN A 137 -1.21 -1.04 -20.43
CA GLN A 137 -0.40 0.01 -21.02
C GLN A 137 0.34 0.81 -19.94
N ILE A 138 -0.35 1.21 -18.87
CA ILE A 138 0.28 1.97 -17.78
C ILE A 138 1.40 1.15 -17.14
N LEU A 139 1.13 -0.13 -16.82
CA LEU A 139 2.13 -0.99 -16.19
C LEU A 139 3.33 -1.24 -17.11
N GLN A 140 3.11 -1.47 -18.41
CA GLN A 140 4.17 -1.65 -19.40
C GLN A 140 5.06 -0.41 -19.52
N GLU A 141 4.49 0.80 -19.55
CA GLU A 141 5.26 2.04 -19.55
C GLU A 141 6.19 2.14 -18.33
N HIS A 142 5.71 1.74 -17.15
CA HIS A 142 6.52 1.71 -15.92
C HIS A 142 7.60 0.62 -15.96
N GLN A 143 7.29 -0.55 -16.53
CA GLN A 143 8.27 -1.62 -16.74
C GLN A 143 9.39 -1.16 -17.69
N GLN A 144 9.05 -0.45 -18.77
CA GLN A 144 10.02 0.10 -19.72
C GLN A 144 10.88 1.21 -19.10
N ALA A 145 10.26 2.10 -18.31
CA ALA A 145 10.97 3.20 -17.67
C ALA A 145 11.86 2.75 -16.50
N ASN A 146 11.51 1.64 -15.83
CA ASN A 146 12.18 1.19 -14.62
C ASN A 146 12.45 -0.33 -14.61
N PRO A 147 13.70 -0.75 -14.91
CA PRO A 147 14.10 -2.16 -14.88
C PRO A 147 13.96 -2.84 -13.51
N ALA A 148 13.94 -2.09 -12.40
CA ALA A 148 13.69 -2.67 -11.07
C ALA A 148 12.20 -2.99 -10.88
N PHE A 149 11.31 -2.13 -11.40
CA PHE A 149 9.86 -2.39 -11.41
C PHE A 149 9.53 -3.57 -12.33
N ALA A 150 10.14 -3.64 -13.52
CA ALA A 150 9.94 -4.74 -14.47
C ALA A 150 10.26 -6.13 -13.88
N ARG A 151 11.29 -6.22 -13.06
CA ARG A 151 11.68 -7.49 -12.40
C ARG A 151 10.75 -7.87 -11.25
N GLY A 152 10.09 -6.91 -10.62
CA GLY A 152 9.31 -7.14 -9.40
C GLY A 152 7.80 -7.22 -9.60
N GLN A 153 7.28 -6.76 -10.74
CA GLN A 153 5.83 -6.64 -11.00
C GLN A 153 5.42 -7.43 -12.23
N ALA A 154 4.57 -8.45 -12.02
CA ALA A 154 3.85 -9.14 -13.08
C ALA A 154 2.35 -8.77 -13.03
N LEU A 155 1.66 -8.98 -14.15
CA LEU A 155 0.21 -8.76 -14.29
C LEU A 155 -0.43 -10.01 -14.87
N GLU A 156 -1.56 -10.39 -14.31
CA GLU A 156 -2.45 -11.42 -14.86
C GLU A 156 -3.88 -10.91 -14.80
N LEU A 157 -4.54 -10.90 -15.95
CA LEU A 157 -5.91 -10.45 -16.11
C LEU A 157 -6.80 -11.66 -16.35
N GLN A 158 -7.64 -11.96 -15.36
CA GLN A 158 -8.63 -13.04 -15.35
C GLN A 158 -10.03 -12.41 -15.39
N VAL A 159 -10.25 -11.53 -16.36
CA VAL A 159 -11.53 -10.83 -16.55
C VAL A 159 -12.18 -11.29 -17.85
N GLY A 160 -13.50 -11.27 -17.90
CA GLY A 160 -14.27 -11.54 -19.10
C GLY A 160 -14.09 -10.49 -20.19
N GLN A 161 -14.95 -10.56 -21.21
CA GLN A 161 -14.95 -9.57 -22.29
C GLN A 161 -15.31 -8.18 -21.72
N ALA A 162 -14.40 -7.22 -21.89
CA ALA A 162 -14.56 -5.84 -21.47
C ALA A 162 -14.89 -4.93 -22.65
N ASP A 163 -15.81 -3.99 -22.44
CA ASP A 163 -16.18 -3.01 -23.47
C ASP A 163 -15.13 -1.89 -23.57
N ALA A 164 -14.89 -1.44 -24.80
CA ALA A 164 -13.98 -0.33 -25.05
C ALA A 164 -14.64 0.99 -24.64
N ARG A 165 -13.90 1.82 -23.91
CA ARG A 165 -14.34 3.17 -23.55
C ARG A 165 -13.95 4.11 -24.68
N SER A 166 -14.93 4.84 -25.22
CA SER A 166 -14.68 5.85 -26.26
C SER A 166 -13.74 6.96 -25.78
N TYR A 167 -13.85 7.36 -24.51
CA TYR A 167 -13.01 8.37 -23.91
C TYR A 167 -12.79 8.11 -22.42
N CYS A 168 -11.52 8.07 -22.00
CA CYS A 168 -11.13 7.96 -20.60
C CYS A 168 -10.01 8.96 -20.30
N LEU A 169 -10.20 9.79 -19.27
CA LEU A 169 -9.25 10.80 -18.84
C LEU A 169 -8.67 10.41 -17.48
N GLN A 170 -7.35 10.37 -17.40
CA GLN A 170 -6.62 10.50 -16.15
C GLN A 170 -6.36 11.98 -15.92
N TYR A 171 -6.92 12.59 -14.88
CA TYR A 171 -6.76 14.04 -14.64
C TYR A 171 -6.18 14.34 -13.28
N ARG A 172 -4.91 14.78 -13.28
CA ARG A 172 -4.17 15.15 -12.07
C ARG A 172 -4.39 14.14 -10.96
N GLU A 173 -4.28 12.86 -11.25
CA GLU A 173 -4.39 11.78 -10.26
C GLU A 173 -3.15 10.90 -10.37
N SER A 174 -2.86 10.12 -9.33
CA SER A 174 -1.73 9.21 -9.38
C SER A 174 -2.05 8.02 -10.29
N ASP A 175 -1.02 7.39 -10.86
CA ASP A 175 -1.23 6.18 -11.66
C ASP A 175 -1.88 5.06 -10.83
N TYR A 176 -1.54 4.98 -9.54
CA TYR A 176 -2.19 4.06 -8.60
C TYR A 176 -3.68 4.35 -8.42
N ASP A 177 -4.03 5.59 -8.09
CA ASP A 177 -5.42 5.97 -7.81
C ASP A 177 -6.29 5.83 -9.06
N PHE A 178 -5.74 6.13 -10.23
CA PHE A 178 -6.41 5.96 -11.51
C PHE A 178 -6.75 4.49 -11.78
N ILE A 179 -5.76 3.60 -11.66
CA ILE A 179 -5.95 2.15 -11.85
C ILE A 179 -7.00 1.61 -10.88
N VAL A 180 -6.89 1.97 -9.60
CA VAL A 180 -7.83 1.53 -8.55
C VAL A 180 -9.24 2.03 -8.85
N ARG A 181 -9.38 3.29 -9.28
CA ARG A 181 -10.67 3.86 -9.67
C ARG A 181 -11.29 3.10 -10.84
N LEU A 182 -10.53 2.83 -11.90
CA LEU A 182 -11.02 2.06 -13.06
C LEU A 182 -11.42 0.63 -12.69
N MET A 183 -10.61 -0.06 -11.88
CA MET A 183 -10.95 -1.38 -11.38
C MET A 183 -12.28 -1.37 -10.61
N HIS A 184 -12.49 -0.38 -9.75
CA HIS A 184 -13.74 -0.25 -9.00
C HIS A 184 -14.96 0.10 -9.87
N GLU A 185 -14.78 0.95 -10.91
CA GLU A 185 -15.86 1.31 -11.84
C GLU A 185 -16.39 0.09 -12.61
N GLU A 186 -15.49 -0.82 -13.03
CA GLU A 186 -15.85 -2.06 -13.73
C GLU A 186 -16.26 -3.21 -12.78
N GLY A 187 -16.13 -3.01 -11.47
CA GLY A 187 -16.40 -4.06 -10.48
C GLY A 187 -15.33 -5.13 -10.39
N TYR A 188 -14.12 -4.87 -10.88
CA TYR A 188 -12.99 -5.79 -10.78
C TYR A 188 -12.43 -5.85 -9.36
N ALA A 189 -12.16 -7.06 -8.91
CA ALA A 189 -11.39 -7.33 -7.72
C ALA A 189 -9.93 -7.65 -8.10
N TRP A 190 -9.02 -7.46 -7.15
CA TRP A 190 -7.63 -7.85 -7.37
C TRP A 190 -6.99 -8.42 -6.11
N ARG A 191 -5.96 -9.22 -6.32
CA ARG A 191 -5.13 -9.84 -5.29
C ARG A 191 -3.67 -9.87 -5.72
N PHE A 192 -2.79 -10.13 -4.77
CA PHE A 192 -1.36 -10.27 -5.03
C PHE A 192 -0.95 -11.73 -4.86
N GLU A 193 -0.30 -12.29 -5.86
CA GLU A 193 0.42 -13.54 -5.73
C GLU A 193 1.90 -13.24 -5.51
N HIS A 194 2.49 -13.88 -4.51
CA HIS A 194 3.92 -13.80 -4.25
C HIS A 194 4.58 -14.98 -4.96
N VAL A 195 5.42 -14.66 -5.95
CA VAL A 195 6.17 -15.67 -6.70
C VAL A 195 7.60 -15.65 -6.17
N ASP A 196 8.02 -16.80 -5.66
CA ASP A 196 9.38 -17.04 -5.19
C ASP A 196 10.15 -17.77 -6.30
N GLY A 197 11.29 -17.22 -6.67
CA GLY A 197 12.16 -17.69 -7.75
C GLY A 197 13.53 -17.03 -7.60
N ASP A 198 14.27 -16.87 -8.70
CA ASP A 198 15.61 -16.22 -8.65
C ASP A 198 15.56 -14.79 -8.08
N SER A 199 14.42 -14.11 -8.27
CA SER A 199 14.13 -12.82 -7.66
C SER A 199 12.69 -12.79 -7.15
N PRO A 200 12.42 -12.20 -5.98
CA PRO A 200 11.06 -12.17 -5.46
C PRO A 200 10.19 -11.24 -6.30
N GLN A 201 9.10 -11.78 -6.84
CA GLN A 201 8.16 -11.05 -7.67
C GLN A 201 6.77 -11.00 -7.03
N VAL A 202 6.02 -9.96 -7.38
CA VAL A 202 4.63 -9.78 -7.01
C VAL A 202 3.81 -9.73 -8.28
N LYS A 203 2.95 -10.72 -8.47
CA LYS A 203 2.00 -10.75 -9.57
C LYS A 203 0.68 -10.14 -9.11
N LEU A 204 0.25 -9.09 -9.79
CA LEU A 204 -1.08 -8.51 -9.63
C LEU A 204 -2.07 -9.35 -10.45
N VAL A 205 -3.00 -10.01 -9.77
CA VAL A 205 -4.08 -10.76 -10.42
C VAL A 205 -5.36 -9.96 -10.31
N VAL A 206 -5.93 -9.56 -11.44
CA VAL A 206 -7.21 -8.86 -11.53
C VAL A 206 -8.25 -9.85 -12.02
N PHE A 207 -9.41 -9.91 -11.37
CA PHE A 207 -10.45 -10.88 -11.65
C PHE A 207 -11.85 -10.30 -11.41
N ASP A 208 -12.85 -10.84 -12.09
CA ASP A 208 -14.26 -10.48 -11.93
C ASP A 208 -15.12 -11.64 -11.36
N ASP A 209 -14.71 -12.89 -11.59
CA ASP A 209 -15.39 -14.07 -11.08
C ASP A 209 -14.89 -14.51 -9.69
N VAL A 210 -15.79 -14.54 -8.71
CA VAL A 210 -15.51 -14.99 -7.33
C VAL A 210 -15.16 -16.49 -7.28
N TYR A 211 -15.67 -17.29 -8.22
CA TYR A 211 -15.41 -18.74 -8.25
C TYR A 211 -14.06 -19.11 -8.87
N SER A 212 -13.38 -18.14 -9.50
CA SER A 212 -12.02 -18.32 -10.05
C SER A 212 -10.91 -18.32 -8.99
N LEU A 213 -11.25 -18.05 -7.72
CA LEU A 213 -10.28 -17.96 -6.63
C LEU A 213 -9.64 -19.32 -6.32
N PRO A 214 -8.31 -19.36 -6.09
CA PRO A 214 -7.63 -20.60 -5.72
C PRO A 214 -8.10 -21.09 -4.34
N PRO A 215 -8.19 -22.41 -4.14
CA PRO A 215 -8.55 -22.97 -2.85
C PRO A 215 -7.51 -22.62 -1.78
N ALA A 216 -7.97 -22.47 -0.54
CA ALA A 216 -7.07 -22.23 0.59
C ALA A 216 -6.18 -23.46 0.83
N GLN A 217 -4.89 -23.24 1.12
CA GLN A 217 -3.96 -24.32 1.49
C GLN A 217 -4.42 -25.09 2.74
N ILE A 218 -5.11 -24.40 3.66
CA ILE A 218 -5.72 -25.00 4.84
C ILE A 218 -7.23 -24.96 4.65
N GLU A 219 -7.82 -26.11 4.32
CA GLU A 219 -9.28 -26.22 4.13
C GLU A 219 -10.07 -26.09 5.43
N ARG A 220 -9.49 -26.56 6.55
CA ARG A 220 -10.14 -26.58 7.86
C ARG A 220 -9.21 -26.03 8.92
N ALA A 221 -9.49 -24.81 9.38
CA ALA A 221 -8.86 -24.25 10.56
C ALA A 221 -9.66 -24.65 11.81
N ARG A 222 -9.02 -25.30 12.78
CA ARG A 222 -9.66 -25.59 14.06
C ARG A 222 -9.79 -24.32 14.88
N PHE A 223 -10.96 -24.13 15.48
CA PHE A 223 -11.18 -23.11 16.48
C PHE A 223 -10.86 -23.70 17.85
N HIS A 224 -9.82 -23.18 18.50
CA HIS A 224 -9.47 -23.50 19.88
C HIS A 224 -9.89 -22.35 20.78
N ARG A 225 -10.52 -22.68 21.90
CA ARG A 225 -10.82 -21.68 22.93
C ARG A 225 -9.54 -21.39 23.71
N SER A 226 -9.38 -20.15 24.14
CA SER A 226 -8.23 -19.75 24.98
C SER A 226 -8.43 -20.21 26.43
N ASP A 227 -8.84 -21.46 26.65
CA ASP A 227 -9.10 -22.04 27.97
C ASP A 227 -7.95 -22.99 28.36
N ALA A 228 -7.51 -22.92 29.61
CA ALA A 228 -6.29 -23.59 30.09
C ALA A 228 -6.34 -25.13 30.13
N THR A 229 -7.52 -25.73 29.99
CA THR A 229 -7.75 -27.18 30.13
C THR A 229 -7.71 -27.97 28.81
N GLU A 230 -7.31 -27.36 27.69
CA GLU A 230 -7.28 -28.05 26.41
C GLU A 230 -6.00 -28.89 26.23
N ALA A 231 -6.15 -30.20 26.02
CA ALA A 231 -5.07 -31.19 26.08
C ALA A 231 -4.19 -31.29 24.81
N ALA A 232 -4.48 -30.55 23.74
CA ALA A 232 -3.72 -30.62 22.49
C ALA A 232 -3.48 -29.22 21.90
N SER A 233 -2.27 -28.69 22.08
CA SER A 233 -1.85 -27.39 21.53
C SER A 233 -1.04 -27.57 20.25
N HIS A 234 -1.54 -27.10 19.11
CA HIS A 234 -0.68 -26.57 18.05
C HIS A 234 -0.51 -25.07 18.27
N LYS A 235 0.68 -24.52 17.99
CA LYS A 235 1.08 -23.11 18.21
C LYS A 235 -0.10 -22.16 18.02
N ALA A 236 -0.54 -21.54 19.11
CA ALA A 236 -1.74 -20.71 19.14
C ALA A 236 -1.56 -19.46 18.26
N ARG A 237 -2.31 -19.39 17.16
CA ARG A 237 -2.54 -18.15 16.43
C ARG A 237 -3.52 -17.30 17.23
N THR A 238 -3.01 -16.40 18.09
CA THR A 238 -3.86 -15.44 18.82
C THR A 238 -4.46 -14.43 17.85
N ALA A 239 -5.70 -14.65 17.42
CA ALA A 239 -6.49 -13.66 16.72
C ALA A 239 -6.99 -12.62 17.72
N ARG A 240 -6.45 -11.39 17.65
CA ARG A 240 -6.97 -10.26 18.43
C ARG A 240 -8.15 -9.66 17.66
N ARG A 241 -9.37 -9.79 18.18
CA ARG A 241 -10.55 -9.10 17.64
C ARG A 241 -10.47 -7.63 18.06
N CYS A 242 -10.10 -6.75 17.14
CA CYS A 242 -10.30 -5.31 17.31
C CYS A 242 -11.78 -5.03 17.08
N ASN A 243 -12.55 -4.78 18.14
CA ASN A 243 -13.87 -4.18 17.97
C ASN A 243 -13.67 -2.76 17.41
N PRO A 244 -14.24 -2.40 16.25
CA PRO A 244 -14.31 -0.98 15.89
C PRO A 244 -15.13 -0.27 16.97
N PRO A 245 -14.82 0.99 17.33
CA PRO A 245 -15.69 1.76 18.20
C PRO A 245 -17.00 2.05 17.46
N CYS A 246 -17.97 1.15 17.61
CA CYS A 246 -19.35 1.43 17.23
C CYS A 246 -19.88 2.45 18.23
N ARG A 247 -19.81 3.73 17.86
CA ARG A 247 -20.44 4.82 18.60
C ARG A 247 -21.95 4.75 18.32
N THR A 248 -22.63 3.79 18.92
CA THR A 248 -24.09 3.73 18.90
C THR A 248 -24.61 4.73 19.93
N THR A 249 -24.92 5.95 19.47
CA THR A 249 -25.73 6.91 20.24
C THR A 249 -27.13 6.33 20.40
N THR A 250 -27.34 5.54 21.44
CA THR A 250 -28.67 5.18 21.91
C THR A 250 -29.24 6.38 22.64
N ARG A 251 -30.09 7.15 21.96
CA ARG A 251 -31.02 8.08 22.63
C ARG A 251 -31.99 7.22 23.46
N LYS A 252 -31.70 7.06 24.75
CA LYS A 252 -32.68 6.58 25.72
C LYS A 252 -33.80 7.62 25.81
N ALA A 253 -34.93 7.35 25.16
CA ALA A 253 -36.19 7.97 25.54
C ALA A 253 -36.62 7.33 26.86
N CYS A 254 -36.44 8.04 27.98
CA CYS A 254 -37.06 7.65 29.24
C CYS A 254 -38.57 7.83 29.10
N ILE A 255 -39.29 6.74 28.88
CA ILE A 255 -40.73 6.70 29.08
C ILE A 255 -40.92 6.51 30.59
N THR A 256 -41.34 7.56 31.28
CA THR A 256 -41.83 7.49 32.65
C THR A 256 -43.20 6.78 32.66
N PRO A 257 -43.43 5.79 33.54
CA PRO A 257 -44.74 5.19 33.68
C PRO A 257 -45.70 6.17 34.39
N ALA A 258 -46.82 6.50 33.75
CA ALA A 258 -47.91 7.25 34.37
C ALA A 258 -48.76 6.32 35.25
N THR A 259 -49.07 6.78 36.46
CA THR A 259 -50.01 6.16 37.40
C THR A 259 -51.47 6.34 36.94
N PRO A 260 -52.38 5.41 37.26
CA PRO A 260 -53.78 5.52 36.89
C PRO A 260 -54.55 6.28 37.98
N ASN A 261 -55.38 7.27 37.62
CA ASN A 261 -56.74 7.43 38.16
C ASN A 261 -57.49 8.66 37.59
N SER A 262 -58.80 8.45 37.43
CA SER A 262 -59.93 9.38 37.19
C SER A 262 -60.25 9.85 35.75
N SER A 263 -61.44 9.42 35.29
CA SER A 263 -62.20 9.81 34.09
C SER A 263 -62.96 11.15 34.28
N PRO A 264 -63.85 11.58 33.35
CA PRO A 264 -63.66 11.86 31.91
C PRO A 264 -64.09 13.31 31.57
N ALA A 265 -63.56 13.88 30.48
CA ALA A 265 -64.17 15.04 29.82
C ALA A 265 -63.84 15.06 28.33
N THR A 266 -64.86 14.87 27.49
CA THR A 266 -64.94 15.39 26.10
C THR A 266 -65.38 16.87 26.16
N PRO A 267 -65.35 17.69 25.08
CA PRO A 267 -65.08 17.41 23.66
C PRO A 267 -64.16 18.44 22.95
N SER A 268 -63.90 18.27 21.64
CA SER A 268 -64.15 19.29 20.59
C SER A 268 -63.15 19.23 19.43
N CYS A 269 -63.69 19.09 18.22
CA CYS A 269 -63.01 19.24 16.93
C CYS A 269 -62.65 20.70 16.66
N ALA A 270 -61.52 20.97 15.97
CA ALA A 270 -61.45 21.94 14.86
C ALA A 270 -60.05 22.07 14.24
N ASN A 271 -60.05 22.00 12.90
CA ASN A 271 -59.27 22.81 11.96
C ASN A 271 -57.82 22.43 11.59
N ARG A 272 -57.76 21.76 10.43
CA ARG A 272 -56.78 21.98 9.34
C ARG A 272 -56.83 23.44 8.87
N PRO A 273 -55.77 23.98 8.24
CA PRO A 273 -55.75 23.93 6.77
C PRO A 273 -54.37 23.73 6.11
N THR A 274 -54.46 23.45 4.82
CA THR A 274 -53.47 22.96 3.87
C THR A 274 -52.90 24.05 2.95
N THR A 275 -51.66 23.82 2.45
CA THR A 275 -51.10 24.14 1.10
C THR A 275 -50.73 25.61 0.75
N PRO A 276 -50.01 25.93 -0.36
CA PRO A 276 -49.32 25.09 -1.37
C PRO A 276 -47.88 25.54 -1.82
N ARG A 277 -47.27 24.66 -2.64
CA ARG A 277 -46.11 24.81 -3.55
C ARG A 277 -46.39 25.76 -4.75
N PRO A 278 -45.36 26.31 -5.43
CA PRO A 278 -45.47 26.76 -6.82
C PRO A 278 -44.69 25.90 -7.82
N ASN A 279 -45.23 25.81 -9.05
CA ASN A 279 -44.70 25.16 -10.24
C ASN A 279 -44.38 26.22 -11.33
N ASN A 280 -43.28 25.99 -12.06
CA ASN A 280 -42.98 26.19 -13.51
C ASN A 280 -43.38 27.46 -14.30
N LEU A 281 -42.42 27.92 -15.14
CA LEU A 281 -42.54 28.44 -16.53
C LEU A 281 -41.13 28.38 -17.17
N LYS A 282 -40.85 27.52 -18.17
CA LYS A 282 -40.95 27.62 -19.66
C LYS A 282 -39.80 28.37 -20.40
N ALA A 283 -39.05 27.56 -21.19
CA ALA A 283 -38.55 27.71 -22.59
C ALA A 283 -37.72 28.92 -23.09
N ALA A 284 -36.55 28.66 -23.70
CA ALA A 284 -36.13 29.04 -25.08
C ALA A 284 -34.65 28.70 -25.42
N ALA A 285 -34.40 28.22 -26.64
CA ALA A 285 -33.15 28.21 -27.44
C ALA A 285 -33.53 28.73 -28.87
N PRO A 286 -32.65 29.01 -29.88
CA PRO A 286 -31.26 28.54 -30.12
C PRO A 286 -30.30 29.55 -30.89
N CYS A 287 -29.15 29.03 -31.39
CA CYS A 287 -28.24 29.51 -32.48
C CYS A 287 -27.27 30.69 -32.18
N ALA A 288 -26.03 30.83 -32.71
CA ALA A 288 -25.14 30.07 -33.61
C ALA A 288 -23.72 30.74 -33.65
N ALA A 289 -22.74 30.03 -34.27
CA ALA A 289 -21.56 30.52 -35.02
C ALA A 289 -20.19 30.81 -34.33
N SER A 290 -19.17 30.05 -34.78
CA SER A 290 -17.72 30.37 -34.84
C SER A 290 -17.37 30.92 -36.26
N PRO A 291 -16.12 31.13 -36.75
CA PRO A 291 -14.72 31.13 -36.20
C PRO A 291 -13.87 32.32 -36.80
N PRO A 292 -12.57 32.20 -37.24
CA PRO A 292 -11.29 31.74 -36.64
C PRO A 292 -10.14 32.79 -36.71
N ALA A 293 -8.97 32.53 -36.07
CA ALA A 293 -7.65 32.98 -36.58
C ALA A 293 -6.45 32.15 -36.05
N SER A 294 -5.59 31.75 -37.00
CA SER A 294 -4.14 31.43 -36.99
C SER A 294 -3.35 31.65 -35.69
N GLY A 295 -2.37 30.84 -35.27
CA GLY A 295 -1.29 30.20 -36.02
C GLY A 295 0.04 30.87 -35.66
N SER A 296 0.95 30.19 -34.95
CA SER A 296 2.41 30.36 -35.08
C SER A 296 3.18 29.41 -34.14
N ALA A 297 4.17 28.75 -34.74
CA ALA A 297 5.17 27.90 -34.13
C ALA A 297 6.20 28.73 -33.37
N TRP A 298 6.74 28.20 -32.26
CA TRP A 298 8.05 28.63 -31.75
C TRP A 298 8.93 27.44 -31.38
N THR A 299 10.15 27.56 -31.86
CA THR A 299 11.26 26.62 -31.95
C THR A 299 12.06 26.51 -30.65
N SER A 300 12.69 25.36 -30.48
CA SER A 300 13.70 25.09 -29.45
C SER A 300 14.90 26.02 -29.56
N THR A 301 15.44 26.50 -28.44
CA THR A 301 16.83 26.96 -28.39
C THR A 301 17.49 26.54 -27.08
N ARG A 302 18.50 25.68 -27.24
CA ARG A 302 19.51 25.30 -26.24
C ARG A 302 20.30 26.55 -25.82
N ARG A 303 20.51 26.74 -24.51
CA ARG A 303 21.59 27.62 -24.02
C ARG A 303 22.38 26.95 -22.92
N THR A 304 23.69 27.05 -23.08
CA THR A 304 24.80 26.42 -22.38
C THR A 304 25.12 27.10 -21.04
N LYS A 305 25.75 26.32 -20.15
CA LYS A 305 26.37 26.74 -18.86
C LYS A 305 27.36 27.90 -19.03
N PRO A 306 27.71 28.56 -17.91
CA PRO A 306 29.10 28.39 -17.46
C PRO A 306 29.26 28.07 -15.97
N THR A 307 30.34 27.33 -15.76
CA THR A 307 31.11 27.02 -14.56
C THR A 307 31.42 28.21 -13.66
N ALA A 308 31.34 28.00 -12.34
CA ALA A 308 32.17 28.69 -11.36
C ALA A 308 32.68 27.67 -10.33
N ARG A 309 33.99 27.72 -10.11
CA ARG A 309 34.83 26.91 -9.23
C ARG A 309 35.26 27.84 -8.09
N ASN A 310 35.16 27.42 -6.82
CA ASN A 310 36.31 27.39 -5.88
C ASN A 310 35.94 27.20 -4.39
N THR A 311 36.76 26.33 -3.77
CA THR A 311 37.37 26.37 -2.42
C THR A 311 36.54 26.32 -1.15
N ALA A 312 36.62 25.15 -0.50
CA ALA A 312 37.06 24.89 0.88
C ALA A 312 36.88 25.98 1.96
N ASN A 313 36.20 25.61 3.06
CA ASN A 313 36.82 25.70 4.39
C ASN A 313 36.13 24.78 5.40
N SER A 314 36.97 24.22 6.27
CA SER A 314 36.71 23.35 7.39
C SER A 314 36.12 24.09 8.59
N SER A 315 35.23 23.44 9.33
CA SER A 315 35.20 23.42 10.81
C SER A 315 34.04 22.57 11.30
N SER A 316 34.36 21.60 12.15
CA SER A 316 33.41 20.84 12.96
C SER A 316 32.97 21.71 14.14
N PRO A 317 31.73 21.54 14.65
CA PRO A 317 31.65 20.96 15.99
C PRO A 317 30.47 20.00 16.23
N ALA A 318 30.70 19.10 17.18
CA ALA A 318 29.75 18.44 18.10
C ALA A 318 28.45 17.83 17.53
N LYS A 319 28.37 16.49 17.56
CA LYS A 319 27.16 15.69 17.33
C LYS A 319 26.10 15.96 18.42
N PRO A 320 24.88 16.40 18.08
CA PRO A 320 23.70 16.06 18.85
C PRO A 320 23.20 14.66 18.42
N SER A 321 22.55 13.96 19.34
CA SER A 321 21.82 12.71 19.08
C SER A 321 20.92 12.88 17.84
N LYS A 322 21.20 12.14 16.76
CA LYS A 322 20.47 12.26 15.51
C LYS A 322 18.98 11.93 15.74
N PRO A 323 18.04 12.79 15.33
CA PRO A 323 16.65 12.40 15.24
C PRO A 323 16.52 11.27 14.22
N ALA A 324 15.50 10.43 14.36
CA ALA A 324 15.29 9.28 13.49
C ALA A 324 15.28 9.71 12.01
N THR A 325 16.30 9.28 11.26
CA THR A 325 16.42 9.58 9.84
C THR A 325 15.47 8.66 9.07
N THR A 326 14.42 9.23 8.51
CA THR A 326 13.55 8.55 7.55
C THR A 326 14.03 8.89 6.14
N CYS A 327 14.30 7.87 5.32
CA CYS A 327 14.56 8.08 3.90
C CYS A 327 13.34 7.62 3.11
N ARG A 328 12.73 8.55 2.35
CA ARG A 328 11.77 8.24 1.29
C ARG A 328 12.37 8.72 -0.03
N LYS A 329 12.58 7.82 -0.98
CA LYS A 329 12.94 8.21 -2.35
C LYS A 329 11.65 8.63 -3.05
N THR A 330 11.55 9.91 -3.41
CA THR A 330 10.65 10.34 -4.46
C THR A 330 11.16 9.77 -5.77
N TRP A 331 10.39 8.87 -6.38
CA TRP A 331 10.67 8.38 -7.73
C TRP A 331 10.42 9.52 -8.71
N LEU A 332 11.42 10.38 -8.89
CA LEU A 332 11.41 11.44 -9.89
C LEU A 332 11.52 10.79 -11.26
N SER A 333 10.42 10.81 -12.01
CA SER A 333 10.44 10.65 -13.47
C SER A 333 11.01 11.94 -14.05
N ASN A 334 11.99 11.82 -14.95
CA ASN A 334 12.28 12.90 -15.91
C ASN A 334 11.09 13.09 -16.86
#